data_AF-A0AAV0DAF3-F1
#
_entry.id   AF-A0AAV0DAF3-F1
#
_cell.length_a   1.000
_cell.length_b   1.000
_cell.length_c   1.000
_cell.angle_alpha   90.00
_cell.angle_beta   90.00
_cell.angle_gamma   90.00
#
_symmetry.space_group_name_H-M   'P 1'
#
loop_
_entity.id
_entity.type
_entity.pdbx_description
1 polymer ?
#
loop_
_entity_poly.entity_id
_entity_poly.type
_entity_poly.pdbx_seq_one_letter_code
_entity_poly.pdbx_strand_id
1 'polypeptide(L)'
;MSDVFEGYERQYCELSVNLSKKCNSASFLPVGDPKKQHISELTVGLDEADGLIRKMDLEARSLQPSLKAALLAKLREYKSDLNKLKREVKKLTSSSFDQTAHEVLLESDVADGSSNQRERLAMSTERLNQSSGRIMESRRLALETEELGVSILEDLHQQRETLLHSHNQLHGVDEAIDKSKKLLTSMSRRISRNKMIVGAVIAALVVAIIIILYFKLSH
;
A
#
# COMPACT_ATOMS: atom_id res chain seq x y z
N MET A 1 -16.04 -2.08 0.65
CA MET A 1 -14.79 -1.96 1.43
C MET A 1 -14.98 -2.81 2.66
N SER A 2 -13.96 -3.54 3.14
CA SER A 2 -14.07 -4.35 4.37
C SER A 2 -13.98 -3.42 5.58
N ASP A 3 -14.98 -3.42 6.46
CA ASP A 3 -14.97 -2.64 7.71
C ASP A 3 -13.73 -2.95 8.58
N VAL A 4 -13.17 -4.16 8.42
CA VAL A 4 -11.97 -4.62 9.13
C VAL A 4 -10.72 -3.89 8.61
N PHE A 5 -10.60 -3.69 7.30
CA PHE A 5 -9.49 -2.94 6.70
C PHE A 5 -9.50 -1.49 7.18
N GLU A 6 -10.69 -0.86 7.18
CA GLU A 6 -10.84 0.54 7.59
C GLU A 6 -10.55 0.74 9.09
N GLY A 7 -10.89 -0.25 9.91
CA GLY A 7 -10.50 -0.30 11.32
C GLY A 7 -8.98 -0.34 11.52
N TYR A 8 -8.27 -1.16 10.74
CA TYR A 8 -6.80 -1.20 10.78
C TYR A 8 -6.14 0.06 10.20
N GLU A 9 -6.70 0.62 9.12
CA GLU A 9 -6.23 1.88 8.51
C GLU A 9 -6.31 3.04 9.52
N ARG A 10 -7.39 3.10 10.30
CA ARG A 10 -7.57 4.11 11.35
C ARG A 10 -6.56 3.96 12.48
N GLN A 11 -6.35 2.73 12.97
CA GLN A 11 -5.36 2.44 14.00
C GLN A 11 -3.94 2.80 13.53
N TYR A 12 -3.60 2.45 12.29
CA TYR A 12 -2.32 2.80 11.68
C TYR A 12 -2.14 4.33 11.56
N CYS A 13 -3.15 5.05 11.09
CA CYS A 13 -3.10 6.51 10.97
C CYS A 13 -2.89 7.17 12.34
N GLU A 14 -3.61 6.74 13.37
CA GLU A 14 -3.45 7.27 14.73
C GLU A 14 -2.06 6.97 15.30
N LEU A 15 -1.58 5.74 15.14
CA LEU A 15 -0.27 5.31 15.62
C LEU A 15 0.87 6.04 14.90
N SER A 16 0.78 6.20 13.58
CA SER A 16 1.79 6.92 12.78
C SER A 16 1.89 8.40 13.14
N VAL A 17 0.77 9.08 13.41
CA VAL A 17 0.76 10.47 13.90
C VAL A 17 1.38 10.54 15.30
N ASN A 18 1.08 9.60 16.18
CA ASN A 18 1.65 9.53 17.52
C ASN A 18 3.17 9.31 17.46
N LEU A 19 3.63 8.35 16.66
CA LEU A 19 5.05 8.06 16.43
C LEU A 19 5.79 9.25 15.84
N SER A 20 5.21 9.94 14.85
CA SER A 20 5.84 11.11 14.24
C SER A 20 5.98 12.26 15.24
N LYS A 21 4.95 12.51 16.08
CA LYS A 21 5.01 13.48 17.18
C LYS A 21 6.07 13.09 18.22
N LYS A 22 6.08 11.84 18.68
CA LYS A 22 7.08 11.33 19.64
C LYS A 22 8.49 11.41 19.06
N CYS A 23 8.69 11.13 17.77
CA CYS A 23 9.97 11.22 17.09
C CYS A 23 10.50 12.66 17.09
N ASN A 24 9.64 13.62 16.77
CA ASN A 24 9.97 15.04 16.85
C ASN A 24 10.32 15.44 18.29
N SER A 25 9.52 15.05 19.29
CA SER A 25 9.85 15.32 20.70
C SER A 25 11.19 14.70 21.13
N ALA A 26 11.47 13.47 20.72
CA ALA A 26 12.73 12.78 21.00
C ALA A 26 13.94 13.43 20.32
N SER A 27 13.74 14.15 19.21
CA SER A 27 14.80 14.90 18.54
C SER A 27 15.25 16.13 19.32
N PHE A 28 14.36 16.74 20.12
CA PHE A 28 14.66 17.92 20.95
C PHE A 28 15.15 17.57 22.36
N LEU A 29 15.08 16.29 22.77
CA LEU A 29 15.53 15.87 24.10
C LEU A 29 17.08 15.80 24.18
N PRO A 30 17.67 16.28 25.30
CA PRO A 30 19.08 16.10 25.60
C PRO A 30 19.47 14.62 25.60
N VAL A 31 20.73 14.32 25.25
CA VAL A 31 21.27 12.96 25.32
C VAL A 31 21.25 12.48 26.77
N GLY A 32 20.59 11.36 27.03
CA GLY A 32 20.43 10.78 28.36
C GLY A 32 19.43 9.62 28.40
N ASP A 33 19.27 9.01 29.58
CA ASP A 33 18.31 7.91 29.84
C ASP A 33 16.87 8.20 29.36
N PRO A 34 16.28 9.41 29.54
CA PRO A 34 14.92 9.66 29.04
C PRO A 34 14.83 9.57 27.51
N LYS A 35 15.87 9.99 26.78
CA LYS A 35 15.91 9.88 25.31
C LYS A 35 16.00 8.43 24.87
N LYS A 36 16.78 7.61 25.58
CA LYS A 36 16.92 6.16 25.30
C LYS A 36 15.61 5.42 25.54
N GLN A 37 14.89 5.75 26.62
CA GLN A 37 13.56 5.21 26.88
C GLN A 37 12.55 5.60 25.79
N HIS A 38 12.52 6.87 25.38
CA HIS A 38 11.65 7.31 24.29
C HIS A 38 11.98 6.66 22.94
N ILE A 39 13.26 6.44 22.63
CA ILE A 39 13.68 5.70 21.44
C ILE A 39 13.17 4.25 21.50
N SER A 40 13.27 3.59 22.66
CA SER A 40 12.75 2.22 22.85
C SER A 40 11.24 2.14 22.68
N GLU A 41 10.49 3.12 23.20
CA GLU A 41 9.04 3.19 22.98
C GLU A 41 8.70 3.42 21.50
N LEU A 42 9.49 4.24 20.81
CA LEU A 42 9.33 4.47 19.37
C LEU A 42 9.60 3.21 18.55
N THR A 43 10.61 2.42 18.90
CA THR A 43 10.89 1.15 18.20
C THR A 43 9.74 0.17 18.37
N VAL A 44 9.18 0.05 19.59
CA VAL A 44 8.02 -0.83 19.84
C VAL A 44 6.80 -0.38 19.03
N GLY A 45 6.49 0.92 19.03
CA GLY A 45 5.36 1.41 18.24
C GLY A 45 5.58 1.32 16.72
N LEU A 46 6.83 1.42 16.24
CA LEU A 46 7.16 1.17 14.83
C LEU A 46 6.93 -0.29 14.43
N ASP A 47 7.19 -1.25 15.32
CA ASP A 47 6.91 -2.66 15.10
C ASP A 47 5.40 -2.96 15.12
N GLU A 48 4.65 -2.30 16.01
CA GLU A 48 3.19 -2.38 16.03
C GLU A 48 2.56 -1.82 14.74
N ALA A 49 3.09 -0.70 14.23
CA ALA A 49 2.68 -0.12 12.96
C ALA A 49 3.00 -1.06 11.77
N ASP A 50 4.15 -1.74 11.79
CA ASP A 50 4.50 -2.76 10.79
C ASP A 50 3.52 -3.94 10.84
N GLY A 51 3.14 -4.36 12.05
CA GLY A 51 2.13 -5.39 12.28
C GLY A 51 0.75 -5.02 11.74
N LEU A 52 0.32 -3.77 11.90
CA LEU A 52 -0.94 -3.27 11.35
C LEU A 52 -0.91 -3.25 9.81
N ILE A 53 0.19 -2.80 9.21
CA ILE A 53 0.38 -2.85 7.74
C ILE A 53 0.30 -4.30 7.24
N ARG A 54 0.89 -5.27 7.93
CA ARG A 54 0.80 -6.70 7.54
C ARG A 54 -0.64 -7.23 7.62
N LYS A 55 -1.40 -6.88 8.67
CA LYS A 55 -2.82 -7.26 8.79
C LYS A 55 -3.66 -6.65 7.67
N MET A 56 -3.41 -5.38 7.34
CA MET A 56 -4.05 -4.70 6.21
C MET A 56 -3.69 -5.35 4.86
N ASP A 57 -2.44 -5.80 4.67
CA ASP A 57 -2.03 -6.50 3.45
C ASP A 57 -2.75 -7.85 3.28
N LEU A 58 -2.88 -8.62 4.35
CA LEU A 58 -3.63 -9.89 4.35
C LEU A 58 -5.11 -9.67 4.02
N GLU A 59 -5.72 -8.64 4.61
CA GLU A 59 -7.11 -8.27 4.34
C GLU A 59 -7.29 -7.69 2.92
N ALA A 60 -6.31 -6.94 2.40
CA ALA A 60 -6.33 -6.44 1.03
C ALA A 60 -6.20 -7.57 -0.01
N ARG A 61 -5.47 -8.64 0.31
CA ARG A 61 -5.33 -9.83 -0.55
C ARG A 61 -6.60 -10.68 -0.62
N SER A 62 -7.46 -10.65 0.41
CA SER A 62 -8.74 -11.38 0.43
C SER A 62 -9.88 -10.66 -0.33
N LEU A 63 -9.67 -9.40 -0.72
CA LEU A 63 -10.65 -8.56 -1.41
C LEU A 63 -10.64 -8.73 -2.95
N GLN A 64 -11.71 -8.25 -3.60
CA GLN A 64 -11.87 -8.31 -5.06
C GLN A 64 -10.73 -7.60 -5.82
N PRO A 65 -10.36 -8.07 -7.04
CA PRO A 65 -9.21 -7.57 -7.80
C PRO A 65 -9.22 -6.07 -8.09
N SER A 66 -10.40 -5.46 -8.28
CA SER A 66 -10.57 -4.03 -8.57
C SER A 66 -10.23 -3.13 -7.37
N LEU A 67 -10.63 -3.54 -6.16
CA LEU A 67 -10.34 -2.82 -4.91
C LEU A 67 -8.91 -3.10 -4.42
N LYS A 68 -8.40 -4.31 -4.68
CA LYS A 68 -7.05 -4.77 -4.32
C LYS A 68 -5.95 -3.84 -4.85
N ALA A 69 -6.02 -3.42 -6.11
CA ALA A 69 -4.98 -2.56 -6.71
C ALA A 69 -4.85 -1.19 -6.01
N ALA A 70 -5.98 -0.56 -5.68
CA ALA A 70 -6.00 0.73 -4.99
C ALA A 70 -5.51 0.62 -3.54
N LEU A 71 -5.87 -0.46 -2.84
CA LEU A 71 -5.46 -0.71 -1.45
C LEU A 71 -3.96 -1.03 -1.35
N LEU A 72 -3.43 -1.85 -2.28
CA LEU A 72 -2.00 -2.14 -2.34
C LEU A 72 -1.16 -0.90 -2.65
N ALA A 73 -1.67 0.03 -3.47
CA ALA A 73 -0.98 1.30 -3.71
C ALA A 73 -0.86 2.14 -2.42
N LYS A 74 -1.94 2.25 -1.64
CA LYS A 74 -1.94 2.91 -0.32
C LYS A 74 -1.00 2.20 0.67
N LEU A 75 -1.06 0.88 0.75
CA LEU A 75 -0.17 0.07 1.61
C LEU A 75 1.31 0.31 1.31
N ARG A 76 1.67 0.50 0.05
CA ARG A 76 3.04 0.84 -0.37
C ARG A 76 3.45 2.23 0.13
N GLU A 77 2.55 3.20 0.07
CA GLU A 77 2.79 4.55 0.60
C GLU A 77 3.00 4.51 2.12
N TYR A 78 2.15 3.79 2.85
CA TYR A 78 2.30 3.55 4.28
C TYR A 78 3.62 2.86 4.64
N LYS A 79 4.01 1.80 3.93
CA LYS A 79 5.33 1.16 4.11
C LYS A 79 6.48 2.14 3.88
N SER A 80 6.39 2.99 2.85
CA SER A 80 7.41 4.00 2.55
C SER A 80 7.55 5.01 3.69
N ASP A 81 6.43 5.52 4.21
CA ASP A 81 6.46 6.53 5.28
C ASP A 81 6.93 5.94 6.61
N LEU A 82 6.53 4.70 6.95
CA LEU A 82 7.06 3.98 8.10
C LEU A 82 8.59 3.78 7.98
N ASN A 83 9.08 3.45 6.78
CA ASN A 83 10.53 3.33 6.53
C ASN A 83 11.29 4.65 6.69
N LYS A 84 10.71 5.79 6.29
CA LYS A 84 11.31 7.11 6.58
C LYS A 84 11.42 7.33 8.08
N LEU A 85 10.36 7.02 8.83
CA LEU A 85 10.33 7.19 10.28
C LEU A 85 11.32 6.25 10.99
N LYS A 86 11.44 4.99 10.56
CA LYS A 86 12.47 4.04 11.03
C LYS A 86 13.89 4.60 10.84
N ARG A 87 14.18 5.27 9.72
CA ARG A 87 15.50 5.89 9.47
C ARG A 87 15.76 7.06 10.40
N GLU A 88 14.78 7.92 10.64
CA GLU A 88 14.91 9.04 11.58
C GLU A 88 15.18 8.57 13.01
N VAL A 89 14.44 7.55 13.49
CA VAL A 89 14.69 6.93 14.81
C VAL A 89 16.08 6.31 14.91
N LYS A 90 16.54 5.65 13.85
CA LYS A 90 17.89 5.08 13.79
C LYS A 90 18.97 6.16 13.86
N LYS A 91 18.75 7.31 13.20
CA LYS A 91 19.64 8.48 13.25
C LYS A 91 19.67 9.13 14.64
N LEU A 92 18.53 9.19 15.33
CA LEU A 92 18.45 9.65 16.72
C LEU A 92 19.21 8.70 17.67
N THR A 93 19.19 7.39 17.38
CA THR A 93 19.92 6.38 18.14
C THR A 93 21.43 6.49 17.94
N SER A 94 21.90 6.69 16.70
CA SER A 94 23.35 6.82 16.42
C SER A 94 23.93 8.14 16.96
N SER A 95 23.23 9.25 16.78
CA SER A 95 23.65 10.57 17.28
C SER A 95 23.76 10.64 18.81
N SER A 96 22.91 9.91 19.53
CA SER A 96 22.98 9.81 21.00
C SER A 96 24.22 9.04 21.49
N PHE A 97 24.76 8.14 20.67
CA PHE A 97 25.90 7.29 21.04
C PHE A 97 27.25 7.93 20.67
N ASP A 98 27.32 8.65 19.54
CA ASP A 98 28.52 9.41 19.17
C ASP A 98 28.83 10.50 20.21
N GLN A 99 27.80 11.11 20.79
CA GLN A 99 27.95 12.15 21.81
C GLN A 99 28.38 11.60 23.18
N THR A 100 27.85 10.45 23.60
CA THR A 100 28.30 9.75 24.83
C THR A 100 29.70 9.14 24.68
N ALA A 101 30.06 8.65 23.48
CA ALA A 101 31.42 8.21 23.20
C ALA A 101 32.44 9.37 23.29
N HIS A 102 32.05 10.57 22.86
CA HIS A 102 32.89 11.76 22.91
C HIS A 102 33.02 12.32 24.34
N GLU A 103 31.97 12.23 25.16
CA GLU A 103 31.96 12.67 26.55
C GLU A 103 32.83 11.77 27.46
N VAL A 104 32.74 10.45 27.29
CA VAL A 104 33.59 9.49 28.04
C VAL A 104 35.06 9.55 27.57
N LEU A 105 35.32 9.91 26.31
CA LEU A 105 36.69 10.15 25.82
C LEU A 105 37.32 11.40 26.44
N LEU A 106 36.54 12.45 26.68
CA LEU A 106 37.00 13.66 27.38
C LEU A 106 37.24 13.41 28.87
N GLU A 107 36.48 12.50 29.49
CA GLU A 107 36.67 12.09 30.89
C GLU A 107 37.84 11.11 31.08
N SER A 108 38.22 10.37 30.03
CA SER A 108 39.36 9.43 30.06
C SER A 108 40.74 10.09 30.01
N ASP A 109 40.86 11.38 29.71
CA ASP A 109 42.16 12.06 29.54
C ASP A 109 42.73 12.64 30.86
N VAL A 110 42.00 12.51 31.98
CA VAL A 110 42.36 13.09 33.29
C VAL A 110 42.81 12.09 34.36
N ALA A 111 42.87 10.78 34.08
CA ALA A 111 43.26 9.77 35.08
C ALA A 111 44.51 8.96 34.67
N ASP A 112 45.67 9.53 35.03
CA ASP A 112 46.98 8.88 35.05
C ASP A 112 47.01 7.73 36.08
N GLY A 113 47.60 6.58 35.72
CA GLY A 113 47.80 5.47 36.65
C GLY A 113 47.71 4.05 36.07
N SER A 114 48.83 3.34 36.10
CA SER A 114 49.13 1.96 35.64
C SER A 114 48.11 0.83 36.02
N SER A 115 47.14 1.08 36.91
CA SER A 115 46.08 0.10 37.25
C SER A 115 45.02 -0.08 36.15
N ASN A 116 44.91 0.88 35.22
CA ASN A 116 43.79 0.98 34.28
C ASN A 116 43.90 0.11 33.02
N GLN A 117 45.01 -0.60 32.78
CA GLN A 117 45.18 -1.38 31.54
C GLN A 117 44.27 -2.61 31.47
N ARG A 118 44.14 -3.38 32.57
CA ARG A 118 43.24 -4.55 32.61
C ARG A 118 41.78 -4.15 32.50
N GLU A 119 41.40 -3.08 33.18
CA GLU A 119 40.05 -2.55 33.13
C GLU A 119 39.72 -1.95 31.76
N ARG A 120 40.67 -1.27 31.11
CA ARG A 120 40.55 -0.83 29.71
C ARG A 120 40.38 -2.00 28.74
N LEU A 121 41.12 -3.09 28.91
CA LEU A 121 41.00 -4.27 28.05
C LEU A 121 39.69 -5.04 28.26
N ALA A 122 39.22 -5.11 29.51
CA ALA A 122 37.91 -5.66 29.84
C ALA A 122 36.79 -4.80 29.22
N MET A 123 36.85 -3.46 29.37
CA MET A 123 35.92 -2.54 28.72
C MET A 123 35.98 -2.63 27.19
N SER A 124 37.17 -2.74 26.59
CA SER A 124 37.28 -2.88 25.13
C SER A 124 36.70 -4.20 24.64
N THR A 125 36.85 -5.28 25.41
CA THR A 125 36.27 -6.60 25.13
C THR A 125 34.75 -6.58 25.23
N GLU A 126 34.21 -5.97 26.28
CA GLU A 126 32.76 -5.79 26.46
C GLU A 126 32.16 -4.99 25.29
N ARG A 127 32.82 -3.89 24.89
CA ARG A 127 32.43 -3.07 23.73
C ARG A 127 32.51 -3.85 22.41
N LEU A 128 33.53 -4.67 22.23
CA LEU A 128 33.66 -5.54 21.05
C LEU A 128 32.55 -6.56 20.98
N ASN A 129 32.22 -7.21 22.11
CA ASN A 129 31.16 -8.20 22.18
C ASN A 129 29.79 -7.56 21.91
N GLN A 130 29.54 -6.38 22.47
CA GLN A 130 28.31 -5.63 22.24
C GLN A 130 28.19 -5.14 20.79
N SER A 131 29.30 -4.68 20.20
CA SER A 131 29.36 -4.30 18.77
C SER A 131 29.13 -5.52 17.87
N SER A 132 29.72 -6.67 18.19
CA SER A 132 29.54 -7.92 17.45
C SER A 132 28.09 -8.41 17.49
N GLY A 133 27.43 -8.30 18.66
CA GLY A 133 26.00 -8.58 18.80
C GLY A 133 25.14 -7.68 17.90
N ARG A 134 25.45 -6.36 17.86
CA ARG A 134 24.75 -5.40 17.00
C ARG A 134 24.97 -5.63 15.51
N ILE A 135 26.17 -6.07 15.10
CA ILE A 135 26.44 -6.45 13.70
C ILE A 135 25.62 -7.68 13.34
N MET A 136 25.54 -8.67 14.22
CA MET A 136 24.75 -9.88 13.98
C MET A 136 23.25 -9.56 13.87
N GLU A 137 22.74 -8.69 14.73
CA GLU A 137 21.35 -8.24 14.71
C GLU A 137 21.05 -7.38 13.47
N SER A 138 21.95 -6.44 13.12
CA SER A 138 21.81 -5.64 11.89
C SER A 138 21.88 -6.50 10.64
N ARG A 139 22.70 -7.56 10.62
CA ARG A 139 22.78 -8.51 9.51
C ARG A 139 21.50 -9.33 9.39
N ARG A 140 20.94 -9.79 10.52
CA ARG A 140 19.66 -10.49 10.55
C ARG A 140 18.53 -9.62 10.02
N LEU A 141 18.43 -8.39 10.53
CA LEU A 141 17.40 -7.44 10.09
C LEU A 141 17.58 -7.10 8.61
N ALA A 142 18.81 -6.91 8.12
CA ALA A 142 19.07 -6.68 6.70
C ALA A 142 18.60 -7.85 5.82
N LEU A 143 18.85 -9.09 6.25
CA LEU A 143 18.36 -10.29 5.54
C LEU A 143 16.83 -10.39 5.54
N GLU A 144 16.17 -10.12 6.68
CA GLU A 144 14.70 -10.04 6.74
C GLU A 144 14.16 -8.92 5.83
N THR A 145 14.89 -7.81 5.69
CA THR A 145 14.52 -6.70 4.80
C THR A 145 14.76 -7.04 3.33
N GLU A 146 15.79 -7.83 3.02
CA GLU A 146 16.08 -8.36 1.69
C GLU A 146 14.99 -9.35 1.24
N GLU A 147 14.61 -10.27 2.11
CA GLU A 147 13.52 -11.22 1.86
C GLU A 147 12.19 -10.51 1.61
N LEU A 148 11.87 -9.49 2.41
CA LEU A 148 10.71 -8.62 2.17
C LEU A 148 10.82 -7.86 0.84
N GLY A 149 12.02 -7.39 0.49
CA GLY A 149 12.30 -6.72 -0.78
C GLY A 149 12.10 -7.62 -1.99
N VAL A 150 12.51 -8.89 -1.89
CA VAL A 150 12.30 -9.93 -2.90
C VAL A 150 10.80 -10.20 -3.06
N SER A 151 10.05 -10.35 -1.97
CA SER A 151 8.60 -10.53 -2.02
C SER A 151 7.88 -9.35 -2.66
N ILE A 152 8.32 -8.10 -2.40
CA ILE A 152 7.77 -6.91 -3.06
C ILE A 152 8.09 -6.91 -4.56
N LEU A 153 9.29 -7.34 -4.96
CA LEU A 153 9.69 -7.42 -6.36
C LEU A 153 8.86 -8.47 -7.11
N GLU A 154 8.61 -9.61 -6.48
CA GLU A 154 7.78 -10.70 -7.01
C GLU A 154 6.32 -10.25 -7.18
N ASP A 155 5.75 -9.57 -6.19
CA ASP A 155 4.40 -9.00 -6.28
C ASP A 155 4.30 -7.90 -7.37
N LEU A 156 5.34 -7.07 -7.54
CA LEU A 156 5.42 -6.09 -8.64
C LEU A 156 5.49 -6.78 -10.01
N HIS A 157 6.20 -7.89 -10.10
CA HIS A 157 6.28 -8.69 -11.31
C HIS A 157 4.92 -9.31 -11.66
N GLN A 158 4.22 -9.89 -10.68
CA GLN A 158 2.86 -10.39 -10.85
C GLN A 158 1.86 -9.28 -11.20
N GLN A 159 1.99 -8.10 -10.61
CA GLN A 159 1.17 -6.93 -11.00
C GLN A 159 1.45 -6.49 -12.43
N ARG A 160 2.71 -6.49 -12.87
CA ARG A 160 3.07 -6.20 -14.26
C ARG A 160 2.46 -7.21 -15.22
N GLU A 161 2.54 -8.50 -14.92
CA GLU A 161 1.89 -9.55 -15.72
C GLU A 161 0.37 -9.38 -15.75
N THR A 162 -0.26 -9.11 -14.61
CA THR A 162 -1.72 -8.89 -14.54
C THR A 162 -2.15 -7.64 -15.31
N LEU A 163 -1.34 -6.58 -15.29
CA LEU A 163 -1.58 -5.35 -16.04
C LEU A 163 -1.38 -5.57 -17.54
N LEU A 164 -0.34 -6.32 -17.95
CA LEU A 164 -0.14 -6.74 -19.33
C LEU A 164 -1.27 -7.66 -19.82
N HIS A 165 -1.75 -8.57 -18.96
CA HIS A 165 -2.84 -9.47 -19.29
C HIS A 165 -4.17 -8.73 -19.38
N SER A 166 -4.40 -7.73 -18.52
CA SER A 166 -5.57 -6.83 -18.61
C SER A 166 -5.50 -5.93 -19.83
N HIS A 167 -4.30 -5.49 -20.24
CA HIS A 167 -4.07 -4.76 -21.48
C HIS A 167 -4.32 -5.62 -22.72
N ASN A 168 -3.98 -6.91 -22.69
CA ASN A 168 -4.34 -7.87 -23.75
C ASN A 168 -5.84 -8.24 -23.72
N GLN A 169 -6.49 -8.28 -22.55
CA GLN A 169 -7.93 -8.52 -22.44
C GLN A 169 -8.77 -7.29 -22.86
N LEU A 170 -8.18 -6.08 -22.85
CA LEU A 170 -8.79 -4.87 -23.39
C LEU A 170 -8.91 -4.87 -24.94
N HIS A 171 -8.18 -5.72 -25.67
CA HIS A 171 -8.50 -6.03 -27.08
C HIS A 171 -9.56 -7.13 -27.24
N GLY A 172 -9.82 -7.93 -26.20
CA GLY A 172 -10.93 -8.92 -26.19
C GLY A 172 -12.30 -8.32 -25.90
N VAL A 173 -12.36 -7.09 -25.38
CA VAL A 173 -13.63 -6.37 -25.16
C VAL A 173 -14.25 -5.90 -26.48
N ASP A 174 -13.47 -5.72 -27.55
CA ASP A 174 -14.02 -5.50 -28.90
C ASP A 174 -14.75 -6.75 -29.43
N GLU A 175 -14.30 -7.96 -29.07
CA GLU A 175 -14.96 -9.21 -29.49
C GLU A 175 -16.26 -9.48 -28.70
N ALA A 176 -16.32 -9.06 -27.43
CA ALA A 176 -17.52 -9.12 -26.60
C ALA A 176 -18.54 -8.01 -26.95
N ILE A 177 -18.06 -6.84 -27.37
CA ILE A 177 -18.89 -5.76 -27.95
C ILE A 177 -19.43 -6.18 -29.31
N ASP A 178 -18.68 -6.91 -30.14
CA ASP A 178 -19.16 -7.39 -31.43
C ASP A 178 -20.24 -8.50 -31.27
N LYS A 179 -20.07 -9.41 -30.30
CA LYS A 179 -21.13 -10.40 -29.93
C LYS A 179 -22.39 -9.74 -29.37
N SER A 180 -22.24 -8.68 -28.56
CA SER A 180 -23.36 -7.93 -28.00
C SER A 180 -24.08 -7.09 -29.06
N LYS A 181 -23.34 -6.44 -29.98
CA LYS A 181 -23.90 -5.76 -31.16
C LYS A 181 -24.62 -6.74 -32.09
N LYS A 182 -24.12 -7.95 -32.30
CA LYS A 182 -24.77 -8.97 -33.14
C LYS A 182 -26.11 -9.45 -32.56
N LEU A 183 -26.20 -9.62 -31.24
CA LEU A 183 -27.45 -9.97 -30.56
C LEU A 183 -28.46 -8.80 -30.56
N LEU A 184 -28.02 -7.57 -30.27
CA LEU A 184 -28.86 -6.37 -30.34
C LEU A 184 -29.36 -6.07 -31.76
N THR A 185 -28.52 -6.28 -32.78
CA THR A 185 -28.91 -6.06 -34.19
C THR A 185 -29.91 -7.13 -34.66
N SER A 186 -29.81 -8.37 -34.17
CA SER A 186 -30.77 -9.44 -34.48
C SER A 186 -32.14 -9.24 -33.82
N MET A 187 -32.17 -8.66 -32.62
CA MET A 187 -33.39 -8.27 -31.90
C MET A 187 -34.03 -7.02 -32.51
N SER A 188 -33.23 -6.01 -32.88
CA SER A 188 -33.69 -4.75 -33.47
C SER A 188 -34.35 -4.93 -34.84
N ARG A 189 -33.83 -5.83 -35.68
CA ARG A 189 -34.40 -6.12 -37.01
C ARG A 189 -35.81 -6.71 -36.94
N ARG A 190 -36.11 -7.54 -35.93
CA ARG A 190 -37.45 -8.15 -35.74
C ARG A 190 -38.49 -7.09 -35.35
N ILE A 191 -38.11 -6.12 -34.52
CA ILE A 191 -39.00 -5.04 -34.06
C ILE A 191 -39.28 -4.05 -35.21
N SER A 192 -38.28 -3.70 -36.01
CA SER A 192 -38.46 -2.79 -37.16
C SER A 192 -39.37 -3.39 -38.24
N ARG A 193 -39.23 -4.68 -38.56
CA ARG A 193 -40.09 -5.36 -39.54
C ARG A 193 -41.55 -5.44 -39.10
N ASN A 194 -41.80 -5.72 -37.81
CA ASN A 194 -43.18 -5.71 -37.28
C ASN A 194 -43.80 -4.31 -37.32
N LYS A 195 -43.03 -3.25 -37.05
CA LYS A 195 -43.50 -1.86 -37.21
C LYS A 195 -43.87 -1.52 -38.66
N MET A 196 -43.10 -1.98 -39.65
CA MET A 196 -43.44 -1.76 -41.07
C MET A 196 -44.70 -2.49 -41.51
N ILE A 197 -44.89 -3.74 -41.08
CA ILE A 197 -46.10 -4.52 -41.42
C ILE A 197 -47.35 -3.85 -40.84
N VAL A 198 -47.29 -3.44 -39.56
CA VAL A 198 -48.42 -2.73 -38.91
C VAL A 198 -48.71 -1.40 -39.62
N GLY A 199 -47.68 -0.63 -39.97
CA GLY A 199 -47.84 0.62 -40.73
C GLY A 199 -48.48 0.41 -42.10
N ALA A 200 -48.07 -0.63 -42.83
CA ALA A 200 -48.64 -0.96 -44.15
C ALA A 200 -50.12 -1.36 -44.08
N VAL A 201 -50.52 -2.12 -43.06
CA VAL A 201 -51.93 -2.50 -42.85
C VAL A 201 -52.78 -1.28 -42.54
N ILE A 202 -52.31 -0.37 -41.68
CA ILE A 202 -53.02 0.89 -41.38
C ILE A 202 -53.16 1.73 -42.64
N ALA A 203 -52.10 1.90 -43.43
CA ALA A 203 -52.15 2.66 -44.67
C ALA A 203 -53.14 2.06 -45.69
N ALA A 204 -53.16 0.73 -45.84
CA ALA A 204 -54.11 0.04 -46.73
C ALA A 204 -55.57 0.25 -46.29
N LEU A 205 -55.85 0.19 -44.98
CA LEU A 205 -57.18 0.49 -44.45
C LEU A 205 -57.62 1.93 -44.73
N VAL A 206 -56.72 2.90 -44.55
CA VAL A 206 -56.99 4.30 -44.86
C VAL A 206 -57.30 4.49 -46.35
N VAL A 207 -56.52 3.87 -47.24
CA VAL A 207 -56.75 3.92 -48.69
C VAL A 207 -58.10 3.29 -49.06
N ALA A 208 -58.46 2.14 -48.47
CA ALA A 208 -59.75 1.51 -48.70
C ALA A 208 -60.93 2.41 -48.29
N ILE A 209 -60.83 3.09 -47.13
CA ILE A 209 -61.83 4.05 -46.67
C ILE A 209 -61.95 5.23 -47.65
N ILE A 210 -60.83 5.78 -48.11
CA ILE A 210 -60.81 6.87 -49.09
C ILE A 210 -61.48 6.45 -50.40
N ILE A 211 -61.20 5.24 -50.89
CA ILE A 211 -61.81 4.71 -52.12
C ILE A 211 -63.33 4.56 -51.95
N ILE A 212 -63.79 3.99 -50.83
CA ILE A 212 -65.23 3.85 -50.54
C ILE A 212 -65.91 5.23 -50.47
N LEU A 213 -65.29 6.20 -49.81
CA LEU A 213 -65.81 7.56 -49.75
C LEU A 213 -65.86 8.22 -51.13
N TYR A 214 -64.83 8.03 -51.95
CA TYR A 214 -64.80 8.56 -53.32
C TYR A 214 -65.93 7.98 -54.18
N PHE A 215 -66.13 6.66 -54.15
CA PHE A 215 -67.23 6.03 -54.89
C PHE A 215 -68.61 6.44 -54.36
N LYS A 216 -68.76 6.61 -53.03
CA LYS A 216 -70.02 7.08 -52.42
C LYS A 216 -70.32 8.55 -52.69
N LEU A 217 -69.30 9.39 -52.87
CA LEU A 217 -69.48 10.83 -53.12
C LEU A 217 -69.59 11.14 -54.61
N SER A 218 -68.99 10.30 -55.48
CA SER A 218 -69.02 10.43 -56.93
C SER A 218 -70.22 9.73 -57.59
N HIS A 219 -70.96 8.89 -56.85
CA HIS A 219 -72.22 8.26 -57.26
C HIS A 219 -73.37 8.81 -56.40
#